data_AF-A0A6P5WL09-F1
#
_entry.id   AF-A0A6P5WL09-F1
#
_cell.length_a   1.000
_cell.length_b   1.000
_cell.length_c   1.000
_cell.angle_alpha   90.00
_cell.angle_beta   90.00
_cell.angle_gamma   90.00
#
_symmetry.space_group_name_H-M   'P 1'
#
loop_
_entity.id
_entity.type
_entity.pdbx_description
1 polymer ?
#
loop_
_entity_poly.entity_id
_entity_poly.type
_entity_poly.pdbx_seq_one_letter_code
_entity_poly.pdbx_strand_id
1 'polypeptide(L)'
;MEETEKESIRAASKEVSHQFKTLIDADDLDSLKHLQLLILGRLQDSNAVLSHFNEYSEHCFAEVSGDFSRNTRLLKSMKSDLDYIFQKLRSMKAKIMATYPDAFSDESTKEVFDQRPDLEVPQ
;
A
#
# COMPACT_ATOMS: atom_id res chain seq x y z
N MET A 1 59.41 -23.87 -52.49
CA MET A 1 59.50 -23.10 -51.22
C MET A 1 58.35 -22.09 -51.11
N GLU A 2 58.09 -21.31 -52.16
CA GLU A 2 56.97 -20.33 -52.17
C GLU A 2 55.57 -20.95 -52.23
N GLU A 3 55.37 -22.06 -52.97
CA GLU A 3 54.08 -22.77 -53.02
C GLU A 3 53.74 -23.48 -51.70
N THR A 4 54.74 -24.12 -51.07
CA THR A 4 54.61 -24.77 -49.76
C THR A 4 54.24 -23.78 -48.66
N GLU A 5 54.70 -22.54 -48.75
CA GLU A 5 54.36 -21.47 -47.80
C GLU A 5 52.93 -20.96 -48.02
N LYS A 6 52.49 -20.81 -49.27
CA LYS A 6 51.10 -20.47 -49.61
C LYS A 6 50.11 -21.55 -49.16
N GLU A 7 50.45 -22.82 -49.29
CA GLU A 7 49.62 -23.92 -48.78
C GLU A 7 49.54 -23.94 -47.25
N SER A 8 50.67 -23.69 -46.57
CA SER A 8 50.72 -23.57 -45.11
C SER A 8 49.81 -22.44 -44.59
N ILE A 9 49.88 -21.26 -45.21
CA ILE A 9 49.03 -20.11 -44.85
C ILE A 9 47.55 -20.44 -45.08
N ARG A 10 47.22 -21.11 -46.19
CA ARG A 10 45.85 -21.50 -46.50
C ARG A 10 45.30 -22.53 -45.51
N ALA A 11 46.11 -23.49 -45.09
CA ALA A 11 45.74 -24.46 -44.05
C ALA A 11 45.52 -23.79 -42.69
N ALA A 12 46.44 -22.90 -42.27
CA ALA A 12 46.31 -22.14 -41.03
C ALA A 12 45.06 -21.25 -41.04
N SER A 13 44.76 -20.57 -42.15
CA SER A 13 43.56 -19.74 -42.28
C SER A 13 42.27 -20.56 -42.21
N LYS A 14 42.30 -21.81 -42.69
CA LYS A 14 41.15 -22.73 -42.65
C LYS A 14 40.91 -23.25 -41.23
N GLU A 15 41.98 -23.57 -40.51
CA GLU A 15 41.92 -23.97 -39.10
C GLU A 15 41.41 -22.82 -38.22
N VAL A 16 41.94 -21.60 -38.38
CA VAL A 16 41.46 -20.42 -37.64
C VAL A 16 39.98 -20.15 -37.92
N SER A 17 39.54 -20.26 -39.18
CA SER A 17 38.12 -20.10 -39.53
C SER A 17 37.24 -21.20 -38.93
N HIS A 18 37.75 -22.42 -38.78
CA HIS A 18 37.03 -23.51 -38.15
C HIS A 18 36.85 -23.25 -36.65
N GLN A 19 37.92 -22.88 -35.95
CA GLN A 19 37.85 -22.54 -34.53
C GLN A 19 36.93 -21.34 -34.26
N PHE A 20 36.94 -20.33 -35.14
CA PHE A 20 36.02 -19.21 -35.03
C PHE A 20 34.54 -19.62 -35.13
N LYS A 21 34.22 -20.65 -35.92
CA LYS A 21 32.85 -21.17 -36.03
C LYS A 21 32.43 -21.98 -34.82
N THR A 22 33.37 -22.55 -34.07
CA THR A 22 33.07 -23.32 -32.85
C THR A 22 33.01 -22.44 -31.60
N LEU A 23 33.37 -21.16 -31.68
CA LEU A 23 33.31 -20.22 -30.55
C LEU A 23 31.88 -19.87 -30.13
N ILE A 24 30.90 -20.03 -31.02
CA ILE A 24 29.49 -19.74 -30.76
C ILE A 24 28.71 -20.99 -31.08
N ASP A 25 28.08 -21.55 -30.04
CA ASP A 25 27.11 -22.61 -30.21
C ASP A 25 25.76 -22.01 -30.60
N ALA A 26 25.22 -22.46 -31.74
CA ALA A 26 23.97 -21.93 -32.28
C ALA A 26 22.76 -22.40 -31.46
N ASP A 27 22.82 -23.60 -30.88
CA ASP A 27 21.74 -24.18 -30.08
C ASP A 27 21.65 -23.45 -28.73
N ASP A 28 22.79 -23.07 -28.14
CA ASP A 28 22.84 -22.21 -26.95
C ASP A 28 22.25 -20.81 -27.24
N LEU A 29 22.54 -20.24 -28.42
CA LEU A 29 21.99 -18.93 -28.81
C LEU A 29 20.47 -18.98 -28.99
N ASP A 30 19.96 -20.03 -29.63
CA ASP A 30 18.52 -20.24 -29.78
C ASP A 30 17.83 -20.54 -28.45
N SER A 31 18.48 -21.30 -27.57
CA SER A 31 18.01 -21.55 -26.20
C SER A 31 17.95 -20.25 -25.39
N LEU A 32 18.97 -19.40 -25.49
CA LEU A 32 19.00 -18.09 -24.85
C LEU A 32 17.87 -17.19 -25.36
N LYS A 33 17.65 -17.16 -26.67
CA LYS A 33 16.54 -16.41 -27.28
C LYS A 33 15.19 -16.92 -26.80
N HIS A 34 15.01 -18.23 -26.72
CA HIS A 34 13.77 -18.83 -26.21
C HIS A 34 13.51 -18.44 -24.76
N LEU A 35 14.53 -18.51 -23.90
CA LEU A 35 14.44 -18.08 -22.50
C LEU A 35 14.10 -16.59 -22.38
N GLN A 36 14.71 -15.73 -23.20
CA GLN A 36 14.39 -14.31 -23.22
C GLN A 36 12.93 -14.03 -23.60
N LEU A 37 12.40 -14.74 -24.59
CA LEU A 37 10.99 -14.62 -24.98
C LEU A 37 10.04 -15.12 -23.88
N LEU A 38 10.40 -16.21 -23.20
CA LEU A 38 9.63 -16.72 -22.05
C LEU A 38 9.63 -15.71 -20.89
N ILE A 39 10.78 -15.14 -20.56
CA ILE A 39 10.91 -14.10 -19.53
C ILE A 39 10.08 -12.87 -19.91
N LEU A 40 10.16 -12.43 -21.17
CA LEU A 40 9.37 -11.30 -21.68
C LEU A 40 7.87 -11.55 -21.52
N GLY A 41 7.37 -12.71 -21.95
CA GLY A 41 5.96 -13.07 -21.80
C GLY A 41 5.50 -13.06 -20.35
N ARG A 42 6.30 -13.66 -19.44
CA ARG A 42 5.98 -13.66 -18.00
C ARG A 42 5.95 -12.25 -17.40
N LEU A 43 6.85 -11.36 -17.83
CA LEU A 43 6.87 -9.97 -17.38
C LEU A 43 5.67 -9.19 -17.92
N GLN A 44 5.26 -9.45 -19.17
CA GLN A 44 4.06 -8.87 -19.75
C GLN A 44 2.80 -9.30 -18.99
N ASP A 45 2.66 -10.61 -18.72
CA ASP A 45 1.54 -11.15 -17.94
C ASP A 45 1.49 -10.53 -16.53
N SER A 46 2.64 -10.47 -15.86
CA SER A 46 2.73 -9.86 -14.52
C SER A 46 2.36 -8.38 -14.54
N ASN A 47 2.77 -7.65 -15.58
CA ASN A 47 2.45 -6.22 -15.69
C ASN A 47 0.95 -6.00 -15.95
N ALA A 48 0.31 -6.87 -16.73
CA ALA A 48 -1.13 -6.82 -16.95
C ALA A 48 -1.90 -7.05 -15.64
N VAL A 49 -1.50 -8.04 -14.84
CA VAL A 49 -2.11 -8.30 -13.52
C VAL A 49 -1.92 -7.11 -12.57
N LEU A 50 -0.71 -6.54 -12.52
CA LEU A 50 -0.45 -5.37 -11.67
C LEU A 50 -1.24 -4.14 -12.11
N SER A 51 -1.41 -3.92 -13.41
CA SER A 51 -2.21 -2.81 -13.94
C SER A 51 -3.67 -2.94 -13.50
N HIS A 52 -4.26 -4.13 -13.67
CA HIS A 52 -5.63 -4.39 -13.21
C HIS A 52 -5.77 -4.27 -11.68
N PHE A 53 -4.79 -4.76 -10.92
CA PHE A 53 -4.79 -4.60 -9.46
C PHE A 53 -4.76 -3.12 -9.06
N ASN A 54 -3.91 -2.31 -9.71
CA ASN A 54 -3.81 -0.89 -9.42
C ASN A 54 -5.14 -0.18 -9.68
N GLU A 55 -5.75 -0.40 -10.85
CA GLU A 55 -7.06 0.17 -11.21
C GLU A 55 -8.15 -0.25 -10.21
N TYR A 56 -8.22 -1.53 -9.86
CA TYR A 56 -9.18 -2.04 -8.89
C TYR A 56 -8.96 -1.40 -7.50
N SER A 57 -7.71 -1.34 -7.05
CA SER A 57 -7.36 -0.78 -5.74
C SER A 57 -7.70 0.72 -5.64
N GLU A 58 -7.49 1.46 -6.73
CA GLU A 58 -7.86 2.87 -6.83
C GLU A 58 -9.38 3.04 -6.77
N HIS A 59 -10.13 2.22 -7.51
CA HIS A 59 -11.60 2.25 -7.47
C HIS A 59 -12.14 1.95 -6.06
N CYS A 60 -11.66 0.89 -5.40
CA CYS A 60 -12.06 0.56 -4.04
C CYS A 60 -11.76 1.70 -3.06
N PHE A 61 -10.59 2.33 -3.19
CA PHE A 61 -10.23 3.48 -2.35
C PHE A 61 -11.14 4.68 -2.60
N ALA A 62 -11.43 5.00 -3.87
CA ALA A 62 -12.30 6.10 -4.24
C ALA A 62 -13.72 5.92 -3.68
N GLU A 63 -14.24 4.70 -3.69
CA GLU A 63 -15.57 4.36 -3.16
C GLU A 63 -15.70 4.65 -1.66
N VAL A 64 -14.70 4.29 -0.86
CA VAL A 64 -14.78 4.41 0.62
C VAL A 64 -14.20 5.70 1.19
N SER A 65 -13.24 6.33 0.50
CA SER A 65 -12.53 7.52 1.02
C SER A 65 -13.45 8.72 1.26
N GLY A 66 -14.44 8.92 0.39
CA GLY A 66 -15.46 9.97 0.53
C GLY A 66 -16.31 9.79 1.80
N ASP A 67 -16.74 8.55 2.06
CA ASP A 67 -17.51 8.19 3.24
C ASP A 67 -16.72 8.39 4.53
N PHE A 68 -15.46 7.95 4.56
CA PHE A 68 -14.59 8.19 5.72
C PHE A 68 -14.39 9.68 6.00
N SER A 69 -14.16 10.47 4.95
CA SER A 69 -14.00 11.93 5.07
C SER A 69 -15.27 12.58 5.63
N ARG A 70 -16.44 12.23 5.10
CA ARG A 70 -17.74 12.73 5.57
C ARG A 70 -17.99 12.33 7.03
N ASN A 71 -17.84 11.05 7.35
CA ASN A 71 -18.09 10.53 8.69
C ASN A 71 -17.14 11.16 9.72
N THR A 72 -15.86 11.35 9.37
CA THR A 72 -14.89 12.04 10.22
C THR A 72 -15.30 13.49 10.50
N ARG A 73 -15.82 14.21 9.49
CA ARG A 73 -16.33 15.59 9.68
C ARG A 73 -17.55 15.61 10.60
N LEU A 74 -18.48 14.67 10.42
CA LEU A 74 -19.66 14.56 11.27
C LEU A 74 -19.27 14.30 12.73
N LEU A 75 -18.38 13.34 12.99
CA LEU A 75 -17.90 13.04 14.34
C LEU A 75 -17.23 14.25 15.01
N LYS A 76 -16.44 15.02 14.24
CA LYS A 76 -15.84 16.28 14.75
C LYS A 76 -16.90 17.31 15.13
N SER A 77 -17.94 17.47 14.31
CA SER A 77 -19.07 18.38 14.61
C SER A 77 -19.79 17.92 15.89
N MET A 78 -20.16 16.64 15.98
CA MET A 78 -20.85 16.08 17.14
C MET A 78 -20.03 16.26 18.42
N LYS A 79 -18.70 16.07 18.35
CA LYS A 79 -17.81 16.34 19.48
C LYS A 79 -17.88 17.80 19.92
N SER A 80 -17.78 18.75 18.98
CA SER A 80 -17.88 20.18 19.29
C SER A 80 -19.23 20.56 19.91
N ASP A 81 -20.31 19.96 19.41
CA ASP A 81 -21.65 20.17 19.97
C ASP A 81 -21.74 19.64 21.41
N LEU A 82 -21.21 18.44 21.68
CA LEU A 82 -21.15 17.89 23.04
C LEU A 82 -20.29 18.74 23.98
N ASP A 83 -19.12 19.19 23.53
CA ASP A 83 -18.24 20.08 24.31
C ASP A 83 -19.00 21.35 24.72
N TYR A 84 -19.75 21.94 23.79
CA TYR A 84 -20.58 23.12 24.06
C TYR A 84 -21.72 22.83 25.03
N ILE A 85 -22.45 21.73 24.85
CA ILE A 85 -23.53 21.30 25.75
C ILE A 85 -22.98 21.11 27.16
N PHE A 86 -21.87 20.38 27.34
CA PHE A 86 -21.26 20.18 28.65
C PHE A 86 -20.78 21.49 29.28
N GLN A 87 -20.20 22.40 28.49
CA GLN A 87 -19.82 23.72 28.99
C GLN A 87 -21.04 24.52 29.48
N LYS A 88 -22.15 24.50 28.73
CA LYS A 88 -23.40 25.16 29.14
C LYS A 88 -23.99 24.54 30.40
N LEU A 89 -24.04 23.21 30.49
CA LEU A 89 -24.51 22.51 31.69
C LEU A 89 -23.69 22.86 32.92
N ARG A 90 -22.35 22.83 32.83
CA ARG A 90 -21.47 23.25 33.94
C ARG A 90 -21.72 24.71 34.35
N SER A 91 -21.87 25.60 33.36
CA SER A 91 -22.14 27.02 33.61
C SER A 91 -23.49 27.24 34.30
N MET A 92 -24.53 26.51 33.88
CA MET A 92 -25.86 26.57 34.50
C MET A 92 -25.83 26.02 35.93
N LYS A 93 -25.19 24.85 36.14
CA LYS A 93 -25.01 24.26 37.46
C LYS A 93 -24.32 25.23 38.42
N ALA A 94 -23.23 25.88 37.99
CA ALA A 94 -22.49 26.85 38.80
C ALA A 94 -23.36 28.06 39.20
N LYS A 95 -24.18 28.58 38.27
CA LYS A 95 -25.11 29.69 38.57
C LYS A 95 -26.19 29.28 39.57
N ILE A 96 -26.74 28.08 39.42
CA ILE A 96 -27.76 27.55 40.36
C ILE A 96 -27.15 27.41 41.74
N MET A 97 -25.96 26.81 41.87
CA MET A 97 -25.25 26.68 43.16
C MET A 97 -24.96 28.01 43.83
N ALA A 98 -24.61 29.03 43.05
CA ALA A 98 -24.36 30.37 43.59
C ALA A 98 -25.65 31.04 44.11
N THR A 99 -26.81 30.70 43.54
CA THR A 99 -28.11 31.32 43.90
C THR A 99 -28.86 30.51 44.97
N TYR A 100 -28.74 29.18 44.91
CA TYR A 100 -29.42 28.21 45.77
C TYR A 100 -28.40 27.13 46.19
N PRO A 101 -27.66 27.35 47.29
CA PRO A 101 -26.57 26.47 47.73
C PRO A 101 -27.04 25.06 48.10
N ASP A 102 -28.32 24.91 48.44
CA ASP A 102 -29.00 23.67 48.84
C ASP A 102 -29.66 22.92 47.67
N ALA A 103 -29.56 23.42 46.44
CA ALA A 103 -30.26 22.86 45.27
C ALA A 103 -29.68 21.53 44.73
N PHE A 104 -28.44 21.16 45.11
CA PHE A 104 -27.84 19.88 44.73
C PHE A 104 -27.38 19.14 46.00
N SER A 105 -27.93 17.96 46.27
CA SER A 105 -27.52 17.08 47.37
C SER A 105 -26.25 16.30 47.02
N ASP A 106 -25.44 15.90 48.01
CA ASP A 106 -24.21 15.10 47.81
C ASP A 106 -24.44 13.75 47.08
N GLU A 107 -25.68 13.26 47.05
CA GLU A 107 -26.07 12.07 46.30
C GLU A 107 -26.01 12.28 44.77
N SER A 108 -26.14 13.53 44.30
CA SER A 108 -26.12 13.92 42.88
C SER A 108 -24.72 14.07 42.27
N THR A 109 -23.68 13.93 43.10
CA THR A 109 -22.27 13.89 42.69
C THR A 109 -21.75 12.47 42.44
N LYS A 110 -22.59 11.44 42.54
CA LYS A 110 -22.21 10.08 42.12
C LYS A 110 -21.84 10.12 40.64
N GLU A 111 -20.60 9.77 40.33
CA GLU A 111 -20.12 9.61 38.96
C GLU A 111 -21.01 8.57 38.27
N VAL A 112 -21.89 9.04 37.38
CA VAL A 112 -22.66 8.17 36.51
C VAL A 112 -21.68 7.66 35.45
N PHE A 113 -21.05 6.53 35.76
CA PHE A 113 -20.23 5.80 34.80
C PHE A 113 -21.11 5.33 33.63
N ASP A 114 -20.54 5.36 32.43
CA ASP A 114 -21.18 4.85 31.22
C ASP A 114 -21.35 3.33 31.33
N GLN A 115 -22.60 2.88 31.48
CA GLN A 115 -22.96 1.47 31.75
C GLN A 115 -23.21 0.66 30.47
N ARG A 116 -22.74 1.13 29.31
CA ARG A 116 -22.87 0.37 28.08
C ARG A 116 -22.07 -0.95 28.19
N PRO A 117 -22.66 -2.11 27.84
CA PRO A 117 -22.07 -3.43 28.08
C PRO A 117 -20.79 -3.70 27.26
N ASP A 118 -20.51 -2.89 26.24
CA ASP A 118 -19.37 -2.97 25.33
C ASP A 118 -18.20 -2.03 25.70
N LEU A 119 -18.31 -1.26 26.78
CA LEU A 119 -17.24 -0.37 27.22
C LEU A 119 -16.17 -1.15 28.00
N GLU A 120 -14.91 -1.12 27.55
CA GLU A 120 -13.80 -1.60 28.37
C GLU A 120 -13.69 -0.74 29.63
N VAL A 121 -13.88 -1.37 30.78
CA VAL A 121 -13.79 -0.71 32.08
C VAL A 121 -12.32 -0.38 32.34
N PRO A 122 -11.93 0.88 32.61
CA PRO A 122 -10.55 1.21 32.94
C PRO A 122 -10.10 0.42 34.19
N GLN A 123 -8.92 -0.22 34.11
CA GLN A 123 -8.27 -0.89 35.24
C GLN A 123 -7.76 0.09 36.29
#